data_AF-A0A3D3BQL9-F1
#
_entry.id   AF-A0A3D3BQL9-F1
#
_cell.length_a   1.000
_cell.length_b   1.000
_cell.length_c   1.000
_cell.angle_alpha   90.00
_cell.angle_beta   90.00
_cell.angle_gamma   90.00
#
_symmetry.space_group_name_H-M   'P 1'
#
loop_
_entity.id
_entity.type
_entity.pdbx_description
1 polymer ?
#
loop_
_entity_poly.entity_id
_entity_poly.type
_entity_poly.pdbx_seq_one_letter_code
_entity_poly.pdbx_strand_id
1 'polypeptide(L)' 'MHRNIALAPTTAMVFLLSVLMAPTGSAHADLQVSTPEDGESLEVAPEKIRLTFSEELF' A
#
# COMPACT_ATOMS: atom_id res chain seq x y z
N MET A 1 15.44 39.68 -19.02
CA MET A 1 15.52 38.20 -19.14
C MET A 1 15.06 37.57 -17.82
N HIS A 2 13.76 37.62 -17.50
CA HIS A 2 13.21 37.23 -16.17
C HIS A 2 12.14 36.13 -16.20
N ARG A 3 11.90 35.49 -17.36
CA ARG A 3 10.77 34.57 -17.55
C ARG A 3 10.97 33.17 -16.97
N ASN A 4 12.22 32.79 -16.65
CA ASN A 4 12.55 31.42 -16.25
C ASN A 4 12.76 31.24 -14.74
N ILE A 5 12.88 32.33 -13.97
CA ILE A 5 13.16 32.28 -12.52
C ILE A 5 11.90 31.88 -11.74
N ALA A 6 10.70 32.23 -12.23
CA ALA A 6 9.44 31.88 -11.59
C ALA A 6 8.98 30.43 -11.90
N LEU A 7 9.49 29.81 -12.97
CA LEU A 7 9.10 28.44 -13.35
C LEU A 7 9.69 27.40 -12.39
N ALA A 8 10.99 27.52 -12.07
CA ALA A 8 11.71 26.58 -11.21
C ALA A 8 11.07 26.36 -9.81
N PRO A 9 10.71 27.40 -9.03
CA PRO A 9 10.08 27.19 -7.72
C PRO A 9 8.68 26.59 -7.84
N THR A 10 7.93 26.96 -8.87
CA THR A 10 6.58 26.44 -9.11
C THR A 10 6.62 24.95 -9.44
N THR A 11 7.56 24.52 -10.29
CA THR A 11 7.73 23.10 -10.63
C THR A 11 8.19 22.29 -9.42
N ALA A 12 9.13 22.81 -8.62
CA ALA A 12 9.59 22.15 -7.40
C ALA A 12 8.45 21.97 -6.38
N MET A 13 7.61 23.00 -6.21
CA MET A 13 6.43 22.97 -5.34
C MET A 13 5.43 21.91 -5.78
N VAL A 14 5.11 21.85 -7.08
CA VAL A 14 4.20 20.84 -7.63
C VAL A 14 4.76 19.43 -7.41
N PHE A 15 6.06 19.23 -7.66
CA PHE A 15 6.69 17.92 -7.48
C PHE A 15 6.65 17.47 -6.01
N LEU A 16 6.95 18.37 -5.08
CA LEU A 16 6.88 18.10 -3.64
C LEU A 16 5.44 17.75 -3.21
N LEU A 17 4.45 18.51 -3.68
CA LEU A 17 3.04 18.24 -3.38
C LEU A 17 2.58 16.89 -3.94
N SER A 18 3.03 16.53 -5.14
CA SER A 18 2.74 15.22 -5.74
C SER A 18 3.32 14.07 -4.92
N VAL A 19 4.54 14.21 -4.40
CA VAL A 19 5.18 13.19 -3.55
C VAL A 19 4.48 13.09 -2.20
N LEU A 20 4.08 14.21 -1.61
CA LEU A 20 3.37 14.23 -0.32
C LEU A 20 1.94 13.65 -0.40
N MET A 21 1.32 13.73 -1.57
CA MET A 21 -0.02 13.18 -1.82
C MET A 21 0.01 11.75 -2.39
N ALA A 22 1.19 11.16 -2.57
CA ALA A 22 1.29 9.77 -3.00
C ALA A 22 0.72 8.87 -1.90
N PRO A 23 -0.23 7.96 -2.23
CA PRO A 23 -0.68 6.95 -1.30
C PRO A 23 0.54 6.14 -0.81
N THR A 24 0.69 6.01 0.50
CA THR A 24 1.68 5.10 1.08
C THR A 24 1.18 3.67 0.87
N GLY A 25 1.42 3.11 -0.30
CA GLY A 25 1.32 1.67 -0.51
C GLY A 25 2.47 0.99 0.21
N SER A 26 2.21 -0.11 0.91
CA SER A 26 3.31 -0.94 1.39
C SER A 26 3.98 -1.58 0.17
N ALA A 27 5.29 -1.81 0.24
CA ALA A 27 5.97 -2.59 -0.79
C ALA A 27 5.48 -4.06 -0.80
N HIS A 28 4.93 -4.52 0.33
CA HIS A 28 4.41 -5.86 0.52
C HIS A 28 3.09 -5.83 1.29
N ALA A 29 2.12 -6.59 0.81
CA ALA A 29 0.88 -6.82 1.54
C ALA A 29 1.15 -7.79 2.69
N ASP A 30 0.98 -7.32 3.92
CA ASP A 30 1.18 -8.13 5.12
C ASP A 30 -0.05 -8.99 5.39
N LEU A 31 0.15 -10.26 5.74
CA LEU A 31 -0.94 -11.13 6.17
C LEU A 31 -1.44 -10.64 7.54
N GLN A 32 -2.72 -10.27 7.61
CA GLN A 32 -3.34 -9.82 8.87
C GLN A 32 -4.04 -10.97 9.60
N VAL A 33 -4.83 -11.76 8.87
CA VAL A 33 -5.66 -12.81 9.45
C VAL A 33 -5.71 -14.00 8.49
N SER A 34 -5.72 -15.21 9.04
CA SER A 34 -6.06 -16.43 8.30
C SER A 34 -7.28 -17.11 8.92
N THR A 35 -8.04 -17.82 8.09
CA THR A 35 -9.02 -18.80 8.54
C THR A 35 -8.81 -20.09 7.76
N PRO A 36 -8.54 -21.22 8.42
CA PRO A 36 -8.26 -21.39 9.86
C PRO A 36 -7.09 -20.53 10.38
N GLU A 37 -7.05 -20.30 11.69
CA GLU A 37 -5.97 -19.54 12.31
C GLU A 37 -4.64 -20.32 12.26
N ASP A 38 -3.53 -19.61 12.30
CA ASP A 38 -2.22 -20.25 12.34
C ASP A 38 -2.06 -21.05 13.63
N GLY A 39 -1.58 -22.29 13.50
CA GLY A 39 -1.48 -23.24 14.60
C GLY A 39 -2.82 -23.81 15.10
N GLU A 40 -3.95 -23.49 14.46
CA GLU A 40 -5.24 -24.06 14.83
C GLU A 40 -5.26 -25.58 14.60
N SER A 41 -5.61 -26.34 15.64
CA SER A 41 -5.80 -27.79 15.54
C SER A 41 -7.22 -28.08 15.06
N LEU A 42 -7.33 -28.70 13.90
CA LEU A 42 -8.61 -28.95 13.27
C LEU A 42 -9.03 -30.42 13.43
N GLU A 43 -10.25 -30.63 13.92
CA GLU A 43 -10.84 -31.97 14.02
C GLU A 43 -11.25 -32.50 12.63
N VAL A 44 -11.55 -31.61 11.69
CA VAL A 44 -11.99 -31.92 10.33
C VAL A 44 -11.25 -31.01 9.34
N ALA A 45 -10.92 -31.56 8.17
CA ALA A 45 -10.26 -30.79 7.11
C ALA A 45 -11.16 -29.64 6.59
N PRO A 46 -10.63 -28.42 6.45
CA PRO A 46 -11.41 -27.28 5.96
C PRO A 46 -11.59 -27.36 4.45
N GLU A 47 -12.77 -26.99 3.96
CA GLU A 47 -13.07 -26.95 2.52
C GLU A 47 -12.32 -25.82 1.79
N LYS A 48 -11.98 -24.75 2.52
CA LYS A 48 -11.24 -23.60 1.98
C LYS A 48 -10.38 -22.94 3.05
N ILE A 49 -9.30 -22.32 2.59
CA ILE A 49 -8.45 -21.43 3.39
C ILE A 49 -8.70 -20.01 2.92
N ARG A 50 -8.79 -19.07 3.85
CA ARG A 50 -8.95 -17.65 3.58
C ARG A 50 -7.84 -16.87 4.24
N LEU A 51 -7.22 -15.99 3.46
CA LEU A 51 -6.15 -15.10 3.89
C LEU A 51 -6.62 -13.66 3.67
N THR A 52 -6.46 -12.83 4.69
CA THR A 52 -6.79 -11.40 4.64
C THR A 52 -5.50 -10.61 4.82
N PHE A 53 -5.21 -9.76 3.85
CA PHE A 53 -3.97 -8.96 3.83
C PHE A 53 -4.24 -7.51 4.22
N SER A 54 -3.17 -6.75 4.43
CA SER A 54 -3.20 -5.31 4.75
C SER A 54 -3.76 -4.46 3.60
N GLU A 55 -3.72 -4.99 2.39
CA GLU A 55 -4.18 -4.34 1.18
C GLU A 55 -4.78 -5.35 0.20
N GLU A 56 -5.45 -4.84 -0.83
CA GLU A 56 -6.04 -5.65 -1.89
C GLU A 56 -4.94 -6.21 -2.80
N LEU A 57 -5.05 -7.50 -3.15
CA LEU A 57 -4.09 -8.18 -4.02
C LEU A 57 -4.62 -8.18 -5.46
N PHE A 58 -3.75 -7.88 -6.42
CA PHE A 58 -4.07 -7.78 -7.85
C PHE A 58 -3.74 -9.08 -8.61
#